data_AF-A0A1H0VNJ3-F1
#
_entry.id   AF-A0A1H0VNJ3-F1
#
_cell.length_a   1.000
_cell.length_b   1.000
_cell.length_c   1.000
_cell.angle_alpha   90.00
_cell.angle_beta   90.00
_cell.angle_gamma   90.00
#
_symmetry.space_group_name_H-M   'P 1'
#
loop_
_entity.id
_entity.type
_entity.pdbx_description
1 polymer ?
#
loop_
_entity_poly.entity_id
_entity_poly.type
_entity_poly.pdbx_seq_one_letter_code
_entity_poly.pdbx_strand_id
1 'polypeptide(L)'
;MKKIINDKGNVLEDMLKGIEYAHPEYLKKIEEGNVLVRKNKSVNKVALVSGGGSGHEPAHAGYVGYGMLDGAVCGEVFTSPTPDQVYEGIKAVDNGKGVLLVVKNYTGDIMNFDMAKEMAEMEGIEVETVVVNDDVAVEDSLYTAGRRGIAGTVFVHKIAGAMAENGADLLEVKRVAEKVITNVRSMGMALSSCIVPAAGKANFELGEDEVEIGMGIHGEPGTHREKISTADSIVEHLMERILTNMDIEQGEEVAVMVNGLASTPFMELYIVNKKVHEILGEREIKVHRTFVGEYMTALEMAGFSISILKLDEELKGLLDEKADTPAMKVFK
;
A
#
# COMPACT_ATOMS: atom_id res chain seq x y z
N MET A 1 2.25 -21.08 -18.17
CA MET A 1 1.93 -19.71 -17.69
C MET A 1 0.49 -19.39 -18.07
N LYS A 2 -0.39 -19.13 -17.10
CA LYS A 2 -1.78 -18.70 -17.32
C LYS A 2 -1.88 -17.22 -16.97
N LYS A 3 -1.87 -16.34 -17.97
CA LYS A 3 -1.98 -14.88 -17.82
C LYS A 3 -2.85 -14.35 -18.95
N ILE A 4 -3.69 -13.36 -18.65
CA ILE A 4 -4.49 -12.66 -19.66
C ILE A 4 -3.68 -11.42 -20.09
N ILE A 5 -2.74 -11.62 -21.01
CA ILE A 5 -1.84 -10.58 -21.52
C ILE A 5 -1.64 -10.75 -23.02
N ASN A 6 -1.38 -9.65 -23.73
CA ASN A 6 -1.09 -9.69 -25.17
C ASN A 6 0.40 -10.01 -25.40
N ASP A 7 1.28 -9.13 -24.93
CA ASP A 7 2.73 -9.25 -25.02
C ASP A 7 3.36 -8.95 -23.65
N LYS A 8 4.43 -9.70 -23.31
CA LYS A 8 5.09 -9.58 -22.01
C LYS A 8 5.78 -8.24 -21.79
N GLY A 9 6.27 -7.60 -22.86
CA GLY A 9 6.94 -6.31 -22.81
C GLY A 9 5.98 -5.12 -22.76
N ASN A 10 4.69 -5.34 -23.04
CA ASN A 10 3.68 -4.28 -23.07
C ASN A 10 2.68 -4.37 -21.92
N VAL A 11 2.88 -5.27 -20.94
CA VAL A 11 1.93 -5.49 -19.83
C VAL A 11 1.62 -4.19 -19.09
N LEU A 12 2.65 -3.41 -18.75
CA LEU A 12 2.50 -2.14 -18.04
C LEU A 12 1.70 -1.12 -18.85
N GLU A 13 2.08 -0.92 -20.11
CA GLU A 13 1.43 0.06 -20.99
C GLU A 13 -0.04 -0.29 -21.28
N ASP A 14 -0.34 -1.56 -21.54
CA ASP A 14 -1.71 -2.05 -21.75
C ASP A 14 -2.54 -1.86 -20.46
N MET A 15 -1.96 -2.13 -19.29
CA MET A 15 -2.63 -1.93 -17.99
C MET A 15 -2.95 -0.46 -17.74
N LEU A 16 -1.98 0.45 -17.92
CA LEU A 16 -2.19 1.88 -17.66
C LEU A 16 -3.27 2.47 -18.55
N LYS A 17 -3.29 2.11 -19.84
CA LYS A 17 -4.38 2.48 -20.77
C LYS A 17 -5.72 1.92 -20.31
N GLY A 18 -5.75 0.66 -19.87
CA GLY A 18 -6.94 0.03 -19.33
C GLY A 18 -7.51 0.78 -18.13
N ILE A 19 -6.65 1.18 -17.18
CA ILE A 19 -7.03 1.97 -16.00
C ILE A 19 -7.59 3.34 -16.42
N GLU A 20 -6.93 4.04 -17.34
CA GLU A 20 -7.39 5.35 -17.83
C GLU A 20 -8.76 5.25 -18.54
N TYR A 21 -8.98 4.20 -19.34
CA TYR A 21 -10.26 3.97 -19.99
C TYR A 21 -11.38 3.56 -19.03
N ALA A 22 -11.06 2.84 -17.96
CA ALA A 22 -12.02 2.44 -16.94
C ALA A 22 -12.44 3.60 -16.03
N HIS A 23 -11.53 4.56 -15.81
CA HIS A 23 -11.70 5.64 -14.83
C HIS A 23 -11.37 7.04 -15.38
N PRO A 24 -11.89 7.44 -16.56
CA PRO A 24 -11.56 8.71 -17.19
C PRO A 24 -12.03 9.94 -16.39
N GLU A 25 -12.97 9.74 -15.47
CA GLU A 25 -13.46 10.76 -14.53
C GLU A 25 -12.50 11.01 -13.35
N TYR A 26 -11.68 10.02 -12.99
CA TYR A 26 -10.70 10.12 -11.90
C TYR A 26 -9.30 10.40 -12.41
N LEU A 27 -8.89 9.77 -13.51
CA LEU A 27 -7.49 9.62 -13.88
C LEU A 27 -7.16 10.17 -15.26
N LYS A 28 -5.89 10.58 -15.42
CA LYS A 28 -5.24 10.84 -16.70
C LYS A 28 -3.81 10.30 -16.64
N LYS A 29 -3.33 9.65 -17.69
CA LYS A 29 -1.90 9.35 -17.87
C LYS A 29 -1.17 10.58 -18.42
N ILE A 30 -0.02 10.93 -17.86
CA ILE A 30 0.83 11.98 -18.45
C ILE A 30 1.58 11.42 -19.67
N GLU A 31 2.08 12.31 -20.53
CA GLU A 31 2.83 11.90 -21.73
C GLU A 31 4.23 11.41 -21.34
N GLU A 32 4.84 12.08 -20.35
CA GLU A 32 6.18 11.84 -19.84
C GLU A 32 6.19 10.71 -18.79
N GLY A 33 6.29 9.48 -19.26
CA GLY A 33 6.50 8.30 -18.41
C GLY A 33 5.22 7.61 -17.95
N ASN A 34 5.39 6.70 -17.00
CA ASN A 34 4.34 5.79 -16.54
C ASN A 34 3.67 6.34 -15.27
N VAL A 35 3.05 7.52 -15.38
CA VAL A 35 2.41 8.20 -14.25
C VAL A 35 0.93 8.43 -14.52
N LEU A 36 0.10 8.01 -13.57
CA LEU A 36 -1.32 8.33 -13.53
C LEU A 36 -1.55 9.42 -12.49
N VAL A 37 -2.21 10.51 -12.89
CA VAL A 37 -2.53 11.65 -12.02
C VAL A 37 -4.03 11.88 -11.97
N ARG A 38 -4.50 12.64 -10.98
CA ARG A 38 -5.90 13.10 -10.94
C ARG A 38 -6.25 13.83 -12.24
N LYS A 39 -7.37 13.46 -12.85
CA LYS A 39 -7.91 14.11 -14.06
C LYS A 39 -8.05 15.61 -13.86
N ASN A 40 -8.63 15.98 -12.72
CA ASN A 40 -8.72 17.35 -12.25
C ASN A 40 -7.62 17.56 -11.21
N LYS A 41 -6.56 18.28 -11.61
CA LYS A 41 -5.43 18.62 -10.73
C LYS A 41 -5.95 19.34 -9.48
N SER A 42 -5.45 18.93 -8.32
CA SER A 42 -5.78 19.59 -7.06
C SER A 42 -5.20 21.00 -7.01
N VAL A 43 -5.89 21.90 -6.30
CA VAL A 43 -5.51 23.31 -6.19
C VAL A 43 -5.36 23.69 -4.73
N ASN A 44 -4.34 24.50 -4.43
CA ASN A 44 -4.10 25.09 -3.10
C ASN A 44 -3.94 24.07 -1.94
N LYS A 45 -3.38 22.89 -2.20
CA LYS A 45 -3.05 21.90 -1.15
C LYS A 45 -1.74 21.19 -1.44
N VAL A 46 -1.10 20.61 -0.43
CA VAL A 46 0.02 19.68 -0.63
C VAL A 46 -0.39 18.55 -1.58
N ALA A 47 0.44 18.27 -2.58
CA ALA A 47 0.23 17.14 -3.48
C ALA A 47 0.85 15.86 -2.90
N LEU A 48 0.20 14.72 -3.07
CA LEU A 48 0.73 13.43 -2.64
C LEU A 48 1.09 12.57 -3.85
N VAL A 49 2.30 12.04 -3.86
CA VAL A 49 2.77 11.07 -4.85
C VAL A 49 3.23 9.80 -4.15
N SER A 50 2.83 8.66 -4.69
CA SER A 50 3.35 7.35 -4.31
C SER A 50 3.70 6.57 -5.57
N GLY A 51 4.31 5.40 -5.41
CA GLY A 51 4.57 4.53 -6.54
C GLY A 51 5.33 3.27 -6.15
N GLY A 52 5.91 2.65 -7.16
CA GLY A 52 6.67 1.40 -7.04
C GLY A 52 6.43 0.50 -8.24
N GLY A 53 6.90 -0.73 -8.13
CA GLY A 53 6.63 -1.75 -9.14
C GLY A 53 5.14 -2.04 -9.30
N SER A 54 4.75 -2.36 -10.52
CA SER A 54 3.38 -2.81 -10.83
C SER A 54 3.15 -4.24 -10.36
N GLY A 55 1.89 -4.68 -10.32
CA GLY A 55 1.50 -6.01 -9.84
C GLY A 55 0.93 -6.03 -8.43
N HIS A 56 0.64 -4.86 -7.87
CA HIS A 56 0.01 -4.68 -6.55
C HIS A 56 -1.36 -4.00 -6.66
N GLU A 57 -1.94 -3.95 -7.87
CA GLU A 57 -3.18 -3.23 -8.13
C GLU A 57 -4.29 -3.71 -7.16
N PRO A 58 -5.05 -2.79 -6.53
CA PRO A 58 -5.19 -1.38 -6.92
C PRO A 58 -4.07 -0.43 -6.48
N ALA A 59 -3.11 -0.88 -5.66
CA ALA A 59 -1.99 -0.04 -5.27
C ALA A 59 -1.06 0.27 -6.48
N HIS A 60 -0.73 1.52 -6.80
CA HIS A 60 -1.17 2.78 -6.18
C HIS A 60 -2.20 3.56 -6.99
N ALA A 61 -2.32 3.29 -8.30
CA ALA A 61 -3.15 4.07 -9.21
C ALA A 61 -4.63 4.13 -8.81
N GLY A 62 -5.16 3.06 -8.21
CA GLY A 62 -6.53 3.02 -7.70
C GLY A 62 -6.80 3.97 -6.53
N TYR A 63 -5.74 4.53 -5.93
CA TYR A 63 -5.81 5.49 -4.81
C TYR A 63 -5.55 6.93 -5.23
N VAL A 64 -5.46 7.19 -6.54
CA VAL A 64 -5.38 8.56 -7.06
C VAL A 64 -6.79 9.14 -7.17
N GLY A 65 -7.05 10.20 -6.43
CA GLY A 65 -8.38 10.82 -6.31
C GLY A 65 -8.54 11.61 -5.01
N TYR A 66 -9.68 12.29 -4.87
CA TYR A 66 -9.96 13.20 -3.74
C TYR A 66 -9.75 12.50 -2.40
N GLY A 67 -9.06 13.17 -1.46
CA GLY A 67 -8.82 12.65 -0.11
C GLY A 67 -7.70 11.60 -0.01
N MET A 68 -7.02 11.28 -1.12
CA MET A 68 -5.88 10.35 -1.17
C MET A 68 -4.78 10.92 -2.09
N LEU A 69 -4.18 10.10 -2.96
CA LEU A 69 -3.04 10.49 -3.80
C LEU A 69 -3.44 11.48 -4.91
N ASP A 70 -2.50 12.32 -5.33
CA ASP A 70 -2.60 13.18 -6.51
C ASP A 70 -1.96 12.54 -7.75
N GLY A 71 -0.96 11.67 -7.54
CA GLY A 71 -0.31 10.91 -8.59
C GLY A 71 0.24 9.57 -8.11
N ALA A 72 0.31 8.60 -9.03
CA ALA A 72 0.92 7.31 -8.83
C ALA A 72 1.92 7.02 -9.97
N VAL A 73 3.16 6.73 -9.60
CA VAL A 73 4.24 6.40 -10.52
C VAL A 73 4.37 4.88 -10.59
N CYS A 74 4.14 4.31 -11.77
CA CYS A 74 4.08 2.87 -12.00
C CYS A 74 5.34 2.37 -12.71
N GLY A 75 6.18 1.63 -11.99
CA GLY A 75 7.32 0.92 -12.57
C GLY A 75 6.91 -0.41 -13.22
N GLU A 76 7.88 -1.11 -13.80
CA GLU A 76 7.68 -2.47 -14.31
C GLU A 76 7.21 -3.43 -13.20
N VAL A 77 6.72 -4.62 -13.58
CA VAL A 77 6.19 -5.58 -12.60
C VAL A 77 7.24 -5.92 -11.54
N PHE A 78 6.92 -5.64 -10.26
CA PHE A 78 7.79 -5.79 -9.09
C PHE A 78 9.15 -5.05 -9.19
N THR A 79 9.23 -4.00 -10.01
CA THR A 79 10.45 -3.20 -10.19
C THR A 79 10.13 -1.72 -9.98
N SER A 80 10.86 -1.08 -9.09
CA SER A 80 10.71 0.35 -8.81
C SER A 80 10.77 1.21 -10.09
N PRO A 81 9.93 2.26 -10.24
CA PRO A 81 10.04 3.20 -11.35
C PRO A 81 11.38 3.93 -11.32
N THR A 82 11.82 4.42 -12.48
CA THR A 82 13.07 5.17 -12.54
C THR A 82 12.91 6.56 -11.89
N PRO A 83 14.01 7.14 -11.37
CA PRO A 83 14.03 8.49 -10.80
C PRO A 83 13.42 9.54 -11.73
N ASP A 84 13.72 9.47 -13.04
CA ASP A 84 13.16 10.39 -14.04
C ASP A 84 11.63 10.32 -14.08
N GLN A 85 11.06 9.10 -14.01
CA GLN A 85 9.59 8.92 -14.00
C GLN A 85 8.97 9.46 -12.71
N VAL A 86 9.63 9.27 -11.57
CA VAL A 86 9.16 9.82 -10.29
C VAL A 86 9.20 11.34 -10.31
N TYR A 87 10.27 11.93 -10.84
CA TYR A 87 10.43 13.37 -11.00
C TYR A 87 9.37 13.97 -11.95
N GLU A 88 9.06 13.32 -13.07
CA GLU A 88 7.93 13.75 -13.93
C GLU A 88 6.59 13.68 -13.17
N GLY A 89 6.40 12.67 -12.32
CA GLY A 89 5.23 12.58 -11.45
C GLY A 89 5.13 13.72 -10.44
N ILE A 90 6.25 14.11 -9.82
CA ILE A 90 6.32 15.26 -8.90
C ILE A 90 5.90 16.54 -9.62
N LYS A 91 6.50 16.85 -10.77
CA LYS A 91 6.17 18.04 -11.58
C LYS A 91 4.71 18.07 -12.02
N ALA A 92 4.19 16.92 -12.43
CA ALA A 92 2.83 16.83 -12.93
C ALA A 92 1.80 17.23 -11.86
N VAL A 93 2.05 16.88 -10.60
CA VAL A 93 1.11 17.16 -9.50
C VAL A 93 1.40 18.45 -8.74
N ASP A 94 2.62 18.99 -8.80
CA ASP A 94 3.00 20.18 -8.04
C ASP A 94 2.07 21.37 -8.35
N ASN A 95 1.54 21.98 -7.30
CA ASN A 95 0.63 23.13 -7.36
C ASN A 95 1.13 24.33 -6.55
N GLY A 96 2.43 24.33 -6.18
CA GLY A 96 3.07 25.40 -5.42
C GLY A 96 2.85 25.34 -3.91
N LYS A 97 2.34 24.20 -3.39
CA LYS A 97 2.23 23.92 -1.95
C LYS A 97 3.13 22.78 -1.48
N GLY A 98 4.05 22.35 -2.34
CA GLY A 98 4.95 21.25 -2.10
C GLY A 98 4.33 19.87 -2.35
N VAL A 99 5.19 18.86 -2.39
CA VAL A 99 4.84 17.47 -2.72
C VAL A 99 5.34 16.54 -1.62
N LEU A 100 4.46 15.69 -1.08
CA LEU A 100 4.82 14.60 -0.20
C LEU A 100 4.95 13.30 -1.00
N LEU A 101 6.14 12.70 -0.97
CA LEU A 101 6.42 11.36 -1.46
C LEU A 101 6.11 10.33 -0.36
N VAL A 102 5.19 9.42 -0.63
CA VAL A 102 4.92 8.26 0.24
C VAL A 102 5.60 7.03 -0.38
N VAL A 103 6.68 6.58 0.24
CA VAL A 103 7.57 5.55 -0.31
C VAL A 103 7.46 4.29 0.53
N LYS A 104 7.24 3.13 -0.10
CA LYS A 104 7.31 1.83 0.60
C LYS A 104 8.77 1.49 0.88
N ASN A 105 9.08 0.95 2.06
CA ASN A 105 10.46 0.61 2.40
C ASN A 105 10.99 -0.59 1.59
N TYR A 106 11.52 -0.30 0.41
CA TYR A 106 12.27 -1.17 -0.47
C TYR A 106 13.46 -0.39 -1.01
N THR A 107 14.63 -1.02 -1.07
CA THR A 107 15.89 -0.35 -1.43
C THR A 107 15.79 0.37 -2.77
N GLY A 108 15.20 -0.26 -3.78
CA GLY A 108 15.00 0.36 -5.10
C GLY A 108 14.04 1.56 -5.04
N ASP A 109 12.93 1.44 -4.31
CA ASP A 109 11.97 2.52 -4.13
C ASP A 109 12.61 3.71 -3.40
N ILE A 110 13.34 3.49 -2.31
CA ILE A 110 14.03 4.55 -1.57
C ILE A 110 15.04 5.27 -2.47
N MET A 111 15.96 4.53 -3.09
CA MET A 111 17.01 5.14 -3.92
C MET A 111 16.43 5.96 -5.08
N ASN A 112 15.41 5.43 -5.76
CA ASN A 112 14.84 6.10 -6.93
C ASN A 112 14.02 7.34 -6.54
N PHE A 113 13.23 7.26 -5.47
CA PHE A 113 12.42 8.39 -5.00
C PHE A 113 13.28 9.48 -4.35
N ASP A 114 14.34 9.11 -3.63
CA ASP A 114 15.27 10.09 -3.05
C ASP A 114 16.01 10.86 -4.15
N MET A 115 16.48 10.18 -5.20
CA MET A 115 17.12 10.87 -6.32
C MET A 115 16.14 11.76 -7.09
N ALA A 116 14.89 11.33 -7.27
CA ALA A 116 13.85 12.16 -7.89
C ALA A 116 13.48 13.38 -7.05
N LYS A 117 13.48 13.25 -5.71
CA LYS A 117 13.34 14.37 -4.78
C LYS A 117 14.47 15.38 -5.00
N GLU A 118 15.73 14.95 -5.00
CA GLU A 118 16.87 15.84 -5.23
C GLU A 118 16.75 16.57 -6.58
N MET A 119 16.33 15.87 -7.64
CA MET A 119 16.09 16.46 -8.96
C MET A 119 15.01 17.55 -8.93
N ALA A 120 13.90 17.30 -8.24
CA ALA A 120 12.80 18.26 -8.12
C ALA A 120 13.19 19.49 -7.28
N GLU A 121 13.94 19.28 -6.19
CA GLU A 121 14.45 20.37 -5.34
C GLU A 121 15.42 21.29 -6.09
N MET A 122 16.23 20.75 -7.01
CA MET A 122 17.10 21.55 -7.89
C MET A 122 16.30 22.49 -8.82
N GLU A 123 15.05 22.18 -9.11
CA GLU A 123 14.13 23.03 -9.88
C GLU A 123 13.23 23.91 -9.02
N GLY A 124 13.44 23.91 -7.70
CA GLY A 124 12.73 24.76 -6.75
C GLY A 124 11.36 24.22 -6.32
N ILE A 125 11.08 22.93 -6.56
CA ILE A 125 9.88 22.27 -6.01
C ILE A 125 10.20 21.81 -4.59
N GLU A 126 9.38 22.23 -3.62
CA GLU A 126 9.51 21.77 -2.24
C GLU A 126 8.98 20.33 -2.12
N VAL A 127 9.84 19.39 -1.72
CA VAL A 127 9.50 17.97 -1.66
C VAL A 127 9.90 17.38 -0.32
N GLU A 128 8.97 16.67 0.31
CA GLU A 128 9.22 15.87 1.51
C GLU A 128 8.94 14.41 1.25
N THR A 129 9.56 13.53 2.04
CA THR A 129 9.42 12.08 1.90
C THR A 129 9.07 11.46 3.24
N VAL A 130 8.20 10.45 3.20
CA VAL A 130 7.98 9.50 4.29
C VAL A 130 8.16 8.07 3.79
N VAL A 131 8.74 7.23 4.64
CA VAL A 131 9.03 5.83 4.32
C VAL A 131 8.14 4.92 5.16
N VAL A 132 7.27 4.15 4.51
CA VAL A 132 6.36 3.21 5.16
C VAL A 132 7.05 1.87 5.38
N ASN A 133 7.06 1.40 6.63
CA ASN A 133 7.77 0.21 7.08
C ASN A 133 6.93 -0.62 8.08
N ASP A 134 5.67 -0.87 7.73
CA ASP A 134 4.63 -1.43 8.60
C ASP A 134 4.74 -2.95 8.83
N ASP A 135 5.48 -3.68 7.99
CA ASP A 135 5.59 -5.14 8.07
C ASP A 135 6.42 -5.63 9.27
N VAL A 136 5.80 -6.36 10.21
CA VAL A 136 6.45 -6.90 11.42
C VAL A 136 7.05 -8.29 11.25
N ALA A 137 6.98 -8.87 10.05
CA ALA A 137 7.52 -10.19 9.77
C ALA A 137 9.04 -10.24 9.94
N VAL A 138 9.77 -9.32 9.29
CA VAL A 138 11.24 -9.36 9.21
C VAL A 138 11.84 -7.98 9.47
N GLU A 139 13.02 -7.97 10.10
CA GLU A 139 13.79 -6.74 10.33
C GLU A 139 14.73 -6.39 9.16
N ASP A 140 15.13 -7.36 8.34
CA ASP A 140 15.85 -7.16 7.07
C ASP A 140 15.38 -8.22 6.06
N SER A 141 15.38 -7.90 4.76
CA SER A 141 14.98 -8.84 3.70
C SER A 141 15.78 -8.68 2.41
N LEU A 142 15.53 -9.55 1.41
CA LEU A 142 16.28 -9.57 0.14
C LEU A 142 16.39 -8.20 -0.57
N TYR A 143 15.38 -7.34 -0.42
CA TYR A 143 15.28 -6.06 -1.10
C TYR A 143 15.08 -4.87 -0.15
N THR A 144 15.25 -5.06 1.16
CA THR A 144 14.95 -4.03 2.17
C THR A 144 15.94 -4.09 3.33
N ALA A 145 16.47 -2.92 3.71
CA ALA A 145 17.07 -2.70 5.02
C ALA A 145 15.98 -2.21 5.99
N GLY A 146 15.78 -2.87 7.12
CA GLY A 146 14.62 -2.62 7.97
C GLY A 146 13.36 -3.39 7.53
N ARG A 147 12.23 -3.03 8.16
CA ARG A 147 10.90 -3.59 7.87
C ARG A 147 10.37 -3.16 6.52
N ARG A 148 9.70 -4.07 5.80
CA ARG A 148 9.06 -3.77 4.50
C ARG A 148 7.84 -2.84 4.65
N GLY A 149 7.51 -2.13 3.59
CA GLY A 149 6.25 -1.38 3.48
C GLY A 149 5.20 -2.15 2.67
N ILE A 150 4.09 -2.54 3.30
CA ILE A 150 3.02 -3.36 2.69
C ILE A 150 1.65 -2.66 2.79
N ALA A 151 0.57 -3.41 2.99
CA ALA A 151 -0.81 -2.93 2.92
C ALA A 151 -1.13 -1.73 3.84
N GLY A 152 -0.43 -1.56 4.96
CA GLY A 152 -0.61 -0.40 5.86
C GLY A 152 -0.29 0.94 5.19
N THR A 153 0.46 0.93 4.09
CA THR A 153 0.68 2.10 3.21
C THR A 153 -0.64 2.76 2.78
N VAL A 154 -1.71 1.99 2.60
CA VAL A 154 -3.02 2.54 2.18
C VAL A 154 -3.63 3.45 3.26
N PHE A 155 -3.37 3.18 4.55
CA PHE A 155 -3.76 4.09 5.62
C PHE A 155 -3.00 5.41 5.55
N VAL A 156 -1.71 5.37 5.20
CA VAL A 156 -0.89 6.58 5.03
C VAL A 156 -1.46 7.44 3.90
N HIS A 157 -1.77 6.82 2.75
CA HIS A 157 -2.42 7.51 1.63
C HIS A 157 -3.73 8.18 2.03
N LYS A 158 -4.58 7.45 2.77
CA LYS A 158 -5.91 7.93 3.17
C LYS A 158 -5.86 9.08 4.16
N ILE A 159 -5.01 8.99 5.18
CA ILE A 159 -4.98 9.94 6.28
C ILE A 159 -4.15 11.17 5.93
N ALA A 160 -2.99 10.99 5.29
CA ALA A 160 -2.20 12.11 4.80
C ALA A 160 -2.93 12.85 3.67
N GLY A 161 -3.62 12.12 2.79
CA GLY A 161 -4.46 12.72 1.75
C GLY A 161 -5.58 13.57 2.35
N ALA A 162 -6.28 13.07 3.37
CA ALA A 162 -7.29 13.85 4.09
C ALA A 162 -6.70 15.11 4.76
N MET A 163 -5.53 14.99 5.39
CA MET A 163 -4.86 16.15 5.99
C MET A 163 -4.48 17.20 4.95
N ALA A 164 -4.02 16.77 3.78
CA ALA A 164 -3.74 17.68 2.66
C ALA A 164 -5.03 18.35 2.13
N GLU A 165 -6.14 17.63 1.97
CA GLU A 165 -7.43 18.24 1.56
C GLU A 165 -7.94 19.27 2.57
N ASN A 166 -7.58 19.15 3.85
CA ASN A 166 -7.88 20.15 4.88
C ASN A 166 -7.02 21.42 4.78
N GLY A 167 -6.08 21.48 3.83
CA GLY A 167 -5.25 22.65 3.56
C GLY A 167 -4.04 22.80 4.47
N ALA A 168 -3.63 21.72 5.17
CA ALA A 168 -2.39 21.71 5.95
C ALA A 168 -1.15 21.91 5.07
N ASP A 169 -0.09 22.47 5.65
CA ASP A 169 1.20 22.62 4.97
C ASP A 169 1.97 21.30 4.87
N LEU A 170 3.04 21.28 4.07
CA LEU A 170 3.80 20.08 3.75
C LEU A 170 4.35 19.37 4.99
N LEU A 171 4.86 20.13 5.96
CA LEU A 171 5.45 19.57 7.18
C LEU A 171 4.40 18.96 8.09
N GLU A 172 3.20 19.56 8.16
CA GLU A 172 2.11 19.00 8.95
C GLU A 172 1.52 17.74 8.29
N VAL A 173 1.40 17.72 6.96
CA VAL A 173 1.01 16.49 6.23
C VAL A 173 2.04 15.39 6.44
N LYS A 174 3.34 15.71 6.39
CA LYS A 174 4.43 14.78 6.69
C LYS A 174 4.32 14.24 8.12
N ARG A 175 4.15 15.11 9.13
CA ARG A 175 4.01 14.73 10.54
C ARG A 175 2.89 13.72 10.73
N VAL A 176 1.73 13.96 10.11
CA VAL A 176 0.57 13.06 10.19
C VAL A 176 0.84 11.74 9.49
N ALA A 177 1.49 11.75 8.34
CA ALA A 177 1.88 10.52 7.65
C ALA A 177 2.84 9.68 8.50
N GLU A 178 3.86 10.29 9.11
CA GLU A 178 4.78 9.63 10.05
C GLU A 178 4.06 9.09 11.28
N LYS A 179 3.06 9.82 11.79
CA LYS A 179 2.21 9.35 12.88
C LYS A 179 1.41 8.10 12.50
N VAL A 180 0.89 8.01 11.26
CA VAL A 180 0.24 6.79 10.78
C VAL A 180 1.26 5.64 10.72
N ILE A 181 2.43 5.87 10.12
CA ILE A 181 3.50 4.86 9.97
C ILE A 181 3.93 4.30 11.34
N THR A 182 4.10 5.16 12.34
CA THR A 182 4.47 4.75 13.70
C THR A 182 3.38 3.94 14.40
N ASN A 183 2.11 4.14 14.05
CA ASN A 183 0.94 3.51 14.68
C ASN A 183 0.32 2.35 13.87
N VAL A 184 0.84 2.02 12.68
CA VAL A 184 0.35 0.89 11.88
C VAL A 184 1.34 -0.26 11.91
N ARG A 185 0.83 -1.49 12.13
CA ARG A 185 1.61 -2.73 11.96
C ARG A 185 0.84 -3.71 11.12
N SER A 186 1.58 -4.43 10.29
CA SER A 186 1.03 -5.38 9.34
C SER A 186 1.81 -6.69 9.34
N MET A 187 1.13 -7.79 9.06
CA MET A 187 1.78 -9.06 8.76
C MET A 187 0.87 -9.87 7.83
N GLY A 188 1.48 -10.60 6.91
CA GLY A 188 0.75 -11.44 5.97
C GLY A 188 1.30 -12.85 5.85
N MET A 189 0.63 -13.64 5.04
CA MET A 189 1.01 -15.00 4.71
C MET A 189 0.55 -15.36 3.31
N ALA A 190 1.19 -16.36 2.72
CA ALA A 190 0.84 -16.86 1.39
C ALA A 190 0.61 -18.37 1.37
N LEU A 191 -0.39 -18.74 0.57
CA LEU A 191 -0.79 -20.10 0.23
C LEU A 191 -0.22 -20.54 -1.12
N SER A 192 0.14 -19.59 -1.98
CA SER A 192 0.74 -19.88 -3.29
C SER A 192 1.74 -18.83 -3.70
N SER A 193 2.58 -19.18 -4.67
CA SER A 193 3.40 -18.22 -5.42
C SER A 193 2.59 -17.46 -6.47
N CYS A 194 3.20 -16.44 -7.06
CA CYS A 194 2.73 -15.73 -8.24
C CYS A 194 3.77 -15.80 -9.37
N ILE A 195 3.32 -15.62 -10.61
CA ILE A 195 4.20 -15.63 -11.79
C ILE A 195 4.44 -14.21 -12.27
N VAL A 196 5.69 -13.73 -12.22
CA VAL A 196 6.05 -12.46 -12.88
C VAL A 196 6.00 -12.67 -14.41
N PRO A 197 5.22 -11.90 -15.19
CA PRO A 197 5.05 -12.14 -16.63
C PRO A 197 6.35 -12.21 -17.42
N ALA A 198 7.29 -11.30 -17.13
CA ALA A 198 8.61 -11.26 -17.75
C ALA A 198 9.40 -12.54 -17.48
N ALA A 199 9.45 -13.01 -16.23
CA ALA A 199 10.15 -14.24 -15.84
C ALA A 199 9.46 -15.52 -16.36
N GLY A 200 8.13 -15.51 -16.47
CA GLY A 200 7.32 -16.63 -17.00
C GLY A 200 7.27 -17.89 -16.12
N LYS A 201 7.87 -17.85 -14.93
CA LYS A 201 7.87 -18.91 -13.91
C LYS A 201 7.46 -18.34 -12.55
N ALA A 202 7.04 -19.23 -11.65
CA ALA A 202 6.76 -18.90 -10.27
C ALA A 202 8.00 -18.25 -9.61
N ASN A 203 7.80 -17.24 -8.76
CA ASN A 203 8.90 -16.58 -8.06
C ASN A 203 9.46 -17.42 -6.89
N PHE A 204 8.66 -18.34 -6.34
CA PHE A 204 9.09 -19.35 -5.37
C PHE A 204 8.19 -20.60 -5.47
N GLU A 205 8.55 -21.66 -4.75
CA GLU A 205 7.77 -22.91 -4.69
C GLU A 205 7.37 -23.21 -3.25
N LEU A 206 6.15 -23.73 -3.06
CA LEU A 206 5.61 -24.27 -1.82
C LEU A 206 5.08 -25.69 -2.10
N GLY A 207 5.22 -26.58 -1.12
CA GLY A 207 4.56 -27.89 -1.14
C GLY A 207 3.02 -27.78 -1.09
N GLU A 208 2.32 -28.89 -1.37
CA GLU A 208 0.84 -28.90 -1.44
C GLU A 208 0.15 -28.52 -0.12
N ASP A 209 0.80 -28.75 1.02
CA ASP A 209 0.34 -28.40 2.35
C ASP A 209 1.18 -27.32 3.02
N GLU A 210 2.10 -26.67 2.30
CA GLU A 210 2.97 -25.63 2.86
C GLU A 210 2.39 -24.23 2.66
N VAL A 211 2.64 -23.37 3.64
CA VAL A 211 2.37 -21.94 3.61
C VAL A 211 3.64 -21.17 3.98
N GLU A 212 3.76 -19.93 3.50
CA GLU A 212 4.85 -19.03 3.85
C GLU A 212 4.34 -17.93 4.79
N ILE A 213 4.83 -17.88 6.02
CA ILE A 213 4.42 -16.91 7.04
C ILE A 213 5.30 -15.67 6.98
N GLY A 214 4.68 -14.50 6.90
CA GLY A 214 5.37 -13.22 6.81
C GLY A 214 5.99 -12.97 5.44
N MET A 215 5.42 -13.50 4.38
CA MET A 215 5.95 -13.31 3.03
C MET A 215 5.76 -11.87 2.53
N GLY A 216 6.73 -11.36 1.78
CA GLY A 216 6.66 -10.03 1.18
C GLY A 216 5.79 -9.99 -0.08
N ILE A 217 5.38 -8.77 -0.49
CA ILE A 217 4.48 -8.56 -1.63
C ILE A 217 5.13 -8.85 -2.99
N HIS A 218 6.45 -8.97 -3.08
CA HIS A 218 7.15 -9.37 -4.31
C HIS A 218 7.56 -10.86 -4.28
N GLY A 219 7.11 -11.60 -3.26
CA GLY A 219 7.48 -12.99 -2.98
C GLY A 219 8.84 -13.15 -2.32
N GLU A 220 9.31 -12.12 -1.60
CA GLU A 220 10.46 -12.24 -0.72
C GLU A 220 10.15 -13.26 0.38
N PRO A 221 11.12 -14.13 0.73
CA PRO A 221 10.96 -15.11 1.80
C PRO A 221 10.38 -14.49 3.06
N GLY A 222 9.51 -15.25 3.69
CA GLY A 222 8.94 -14.88 4.97
C GLY A 222 9.89 -15.21 6.12
N THR A 223 9.30 -15.32 7.30
CA THR A 223 10.00 -15.76 8.51
C THR A 223 10.30 -17.25 8.47
N HIS A 224 9.34 -18.05 7.99
CA HIS A 224 9.44 -19.50 7.87
C HIS A 224 8.29 -20.05 7.02
N ARG A 225 8.44 -21.32 6.67
CA ARG A 225 7.38 -22.16 6.09
C ARG A 225 6.82 -23.09 7.15
N GLU A 226 5.53 -23.33 7.08
CA GLU A 226 4.86 -24.30 7.93
C GLU A 226 3.75 -25.03 7.18
N LYS A 227 3.20 -26.08 7.78
CA LYS A 227 2.03 -26.75 7.22
C LYS A 227 0.79 -25.89 7.44
N ILE A 228 -0.10 -25.85 6.46
CA ILE A 228 -1.37 -25.14 6.56
C ILE A 228 -2.16 -25.65 7.77
N SER A 229 -2.65 -24.70 8.57
CA SER A 229 -3.48 -24.95 9.75
C SER A 229 -4.86 -24.32 9.58
N THR A 230 -5.65 -24.27 10.64
CA THR A 230 -6.97 -23.61 10.59
C THR A 230 -6.80 -22.09 10.45
N ALA A 231 -7.76 -21.42 9.82
CA ALA A 231 -7.75 -19.96 9.71
C ALA A 231 -7.60 -19.29 11.09
N ASP A 232 -8.25 -19.82 12.13
CA ASP A 232 -8.15 -19.30 13.49
C ASP A 232 -6.70 -19.33 14.01
N SER A 233 -5.98 -20.44 13.80
CA SER A 233 -4.58 -20.60 14.24
C SER A 233 -3.64 -19.68 13.46
N ILE A 234 -3.86 -19.51 12.16
CA ILE A 234 -3.06 -18.60 11.33
C ILE A 234 -3.27 -17.16 11.80
N VAL A 235 -4.51 -16.75 12.03
CA VAL A 235 -4.83 -15.39 12.47
C VAL A 235 -4.28 -15.13 13.87
N GLU A 236 -4.35 -16.09 14.79
CA GLU A 236 -3.74 -15.98 16.12
C GLU A 236 -2.25 -15.69 16.03
N HIS A 237 -1.52 -16.44 15.19
CA HIS A 237 -0.09 -16.26 14.97
C HIS A 237 0.23 -14.85 14.42
N LEU A 238 -0.45 -14.43 13.34
CA LEU A 238 -0.22 -13.13 12.73
C LEU A 238 -0.56 -11.98 13.69
N MET A 239 -1.70 -12.08 14.38
CA MET A 239 -2.14 -11.06 15.34
C MET A 239 -1.25 -11.00 16.58
N GLU A 240 -0.73 -12.12 17.08
CA GLU A 240 0.25 -12.11 18.17
C GLU A 240 1.48 -11.27 17.79
N ARG A 241 2.03 -11.50 16.60
CA ARG A 241 3.20 -10.75 16.13
C ARG A 241 2.88 -9.27 15.91
N ILE A 242 1.72 -8.94 15.34
CA ILE A 242 1.27 -7.56 15.15
C ILE A 242 1.13 -6.86 16.51
N LEU A 243 0.36 -7.44 17.43
CA LEU A 243 0.03 -6.81 18.72
C LEU A 243 1.24 -6.71 19.66
N THR A 244 2.20 -7.65 19.61
CA THR A 244 3.45 -7.54 20.38
C THR A 244 4.38 -6.42 19.88
N ASN A 245 4.12 -5.88 18.69
CA ASN A 245 4.84 -4.76 18.08
C ASN A 245 4.07 -3.43 18.16
N MET A 246 3.04 -3.37 18.99
CA MET A 246 2.19 -2.20 19.21
C MET A 246 1.90 -2.01 20.70
N ASP A 247 1.91 -0.76 21.14
CA ASP A 247 1.44 -0.39 22.48
C ASP A 247 -0.05 -0.03 22.40
N ILE A 248 -0.94 -1.02 22.53
CA ILE A 248 -2.40 -0.82 22.55
C ILE A 248 -2.94 -1.27 23.90
N GLU A 249 -3.60 -0.34 24.59
CA GLU A 249 -4.22 -0.56 25.90
C GLU A 249 -5.72 -0.90 25.76
N GLN A 250 -6.26 -1.49 26.83
CA GLN A 250 -7.69 -1.76 26.94
C GLN A 250 -8.51 -0.48 26.75
N GLY A 251 -9.57 -0.56 25.93
CA GLY A 251 -10.50 0.53 25.69
C GLY A 251 -10.07 1.51 24.59
N GLU A 252 -8.82 1.42 24.09
CA GLU A 252 -8.34 2.16 22.93
C GLU A 252 -8.98 1.65 21.62
N GLU A 253 -8.90 2.49 20.59
CA GLU A 253 -9.54 2.24 19.30
C GLU A 253 -8.53 1.93 18.20
N VAL A 254 -8.92 1.05 17.28
CA VAL A 254 -8.14 0.67 16.10
C VAL A 254 -8.97 0.69 14.82
N ALA A 255 -8.30 0.90 13.69
CA ALA A 255 -8.81 0.49 12.39
C ALA A 255 -8.15 -0.82 11.96
N VAL A 256 -8.93 -1.69 11.31
CA VAL A 256 -8.53 -3.01 10.84
C VAL A 256 -8.59 -3.04 9.31
N MET A 257 -7.56 -3.56 8.67
CA MET A 257 -7.58 -3.94 7.26
C MET A 257 -7.21 -5.41 7.10
N VAL A 258 -8.14 -6.20 6.56
CA VAL A 258 -7.91 -7.56 6.08
C VAL A 258 -7.77 -7.50 4.56
N ASN A 259 -6.53 -7.63 4.11
CA ASN A 259 -6.13 -7.47 2.72
C ASN A 259 -5.88 -8.83 2.06
N GLY A 260 -6.59 -9.14 0.98
CA GLY A 260 -6.28 -10.30 0.14
C GLY A 260 -5.11 -10.02 -0.80
N LEU A 261 -4.29 -11.03 -1.08
CA LEU A 261 -3.17 -10.93 -2.03
C LEU A 261 -3.59 -11.19 -3.51
N ALA A 262 -4.90 -11.13 -3.76
CA ALA A 262 -5.69 -11.37 -4.99
C ALA A 262 -6.45 -12.71 -5.00
N SER A 263 -5.78 -13.85 -5.07
CA SER A 263 -6.48 -15.12 -5.35
C SER A 263 -7.17 -15.76 -4.13
N THR A 264 -7.29 -15.03 -3.02
CA THR A 264 -8.01 -15.48 -1.81
C THR A 264 -9.47 -15.02 -1.87
N PRO A 265 -10.44 -15.96 -1.91
CA PRO A 265 -11.85 -15.62 -1.93
C PRO A 265 -12.28 -14.72 -0.77
N PHE A 266 -13.19 -13.79 -1.03
CA PHE A 266 -13.76 -12.90 0.02
C PHE A 266 -14.35 -13.68 1.20
N MET A 267 -14.93 -14.87 0.97
CA MET A 267 -15.44 -15.68 2.08
C MET A 267 -14.34 -16.08 3.07
N GLU A 268 -13.13 -16.34 2.60
CA GLU A 268 -11.97 -16.65 3.44
C GLU A 268 -11.48 -15.40 4.17
N LEU A 269 -11.46 -14.24 3.49
CA LEU A 269 -11.13 -12.96 4.13
C LEU A 269 -12.11 -12.60 5.25
N TYR A 270 -13.41 -12.93 5.11
CA TYR A 270 -14.38 -12.73 6.19
C TYR A 270 -14.21 -13.72 7.35
N ILE A 271 -13.74 -14.94 7.09
CA ILE A 271 -13.36 -15.90 8.15
C ILE A 271 -12.16 -15.34 8.94
N VAL A 272 -11.14 -14.84 8.23
CA VAL A 272 -9.99 -14.15 8.85
C VAL A 272 -10.47 -12.97 9.69
N ASN A 273 -11.32 -12.12 9.12
CA ASN A 273 -11.85 -10.95 9.81
C ASN A 273 -12.61 -11.32 11.10
N LYS A 274 -13.43 -12.37 11.06
CA LYS A 274 -14.14 -12.87 12.26
C LYS A 274 -13.16 -13.15 13.40
N LYS A 275 -12.06 -13.85 13.13
CA LYS A 275 -11.07 -14.16 14.17
C LYS A 275 -10.30 -12.93 14.65
N VAL A 276 -9.96 -12.00 13.75
CA VAL A 276 -9.33 -10.71 14.13
C VAL A 276 -10.20 -9.96 15.14
N HIS A 277 -11.52 -9.87 14.89
CA HIS A 277 -12.45 -9.19 15.78
C HIS A 277 -12.61 -9.91 17.13
N GLU A 278 -12.59 -11.25 17.17
CA GLU A 278 -12.61 -12.01 18.43
C GLU A 278 -11.37 -11.71 19.29
N ILE A 279 -10.17 -11.75 18.69
CA ILE A 279 -8.90 -11.47 19.41
C ILE A 279 -8.88 -10.04 19.97
N LEU A 280 -9.32 -9.06 19.18
CA LEU A 280 -9.39 -7.66 19.63
C LEU A 280 -10.44 -7.48 20.74
N GLY A 281 -11.59 -8.16 20.63
CA GLY A 281 -12.65 -8.13 21.63
C GLY A 281 -12.25 -8.75 22.96
N GLU A 282 -11.52 -9.87 22.94
CA GLU A 282 -10.96 -10.53 24.14
C GLU A 282 -9.97 -9.63 24.90
N ARG A 283 -9.29 -8.73 24.18
CA ARG A 283 -8.38 -7.72 24.74
C ARG A 283 -9.07 -6.39 25.06
N GLU A 284 -10.39 -6.33 24.87
CA GLU A 284 -11.20 -5.11 25.07
C GLU A 284 -10.71 -3.91 24.25
N ILE A 285 -10.13 -4.18 23.08
CA ILE A 285 -9.74 -3.17 22.08
C ILE A 285 -10.94 -2.92 21.16
N LYS A 286 -11.29 -1.66 20.95
CA LYS A 286 -12.45 -1.28 20.14
C LYS A 286 -12.06 -1.16 18.68
N VAL A 287 -12.84 -1.79 17.80
CA VAL A 287 -12.67 -1.59 16.35
C VAL A 287 -13.56 -0.44 15.91
N HIS A 288 -12.94 0.68 15.54
CA HIS A 288 -13.65 1.84 14.98
C HIS A 288 -14.11 1.58 13.55
N ARG A 289 -13.22 0.99 12.73
CA ARG A 289 -13.48 0.76 11.31
C ARG A 289 -12.78 -0.48 10.79
N THR A 290 -13.45 -1.20 9.90
CA THR A 290 -12.92 -2.42 9.26
C THR A 290 -12.97 -2.30 7.74
N PHE A 291 -11.87 -2.69 7.09
CA PHE A 291 -11.71 -2.79 5.66
C PHE A 291 -11.41 -4.25 5.30
N VAL A 292 -12.25 -4.89 4.48
CA VAL A 292 -12.03 -6.27 4.00
C VAL A 292 -12.05 -6.26 2.47
N GLY A 293 -11.00 -6.76 1.83
CA GLY A 293 -10.91 -6.78 0.36
C GLY A 293 -9.47 -6.81 -0.15
N GLU A 294 -9.28 -6.43 -1.40
CA GLU A 294 -7.98 -6.38 -2.07
C GLU A 294 -7.51 -4.92 -2.15
N TYR A 295 -6.53 -4.56 -1.33
CA TYR A 295 -6.02 -3.20 -1.20
C TYR A 295 -4.57 -3.07 -1.70
N MET A 296 -3.74 -4.07 -1.46
CA MET A 296 -2.39 -4.18 -2.00
C MET A 296 -2.12 -5.65 -2.28
N THR A 297 -2.20 -6.02 -3.55
CA THR A 297 -2.12 -7.41 -3.99
C THR A 297 -0.69 -7.83 -4.31
N ALA A 298 -0.51 -9.09 -4.73
CA ALA A 298 0.74 -9.59 -5.27
C ALA A 298 0.44 -10.49 -6.48
N LEU A 299 0.05 -9.87 -7.59
CA LEU A 299 -0.41 -10.54 -8.82
C LEU A 299 -1.51 -11.58 -8.52
N GLU A 300 -1.33 -12.85 -8.85
CA GLU A 300 -2.30 -13.93 -8.61
C GLU A 300 -2.05 -14.71 -7.30
N MET A 301 -1.27 -14.17 -6.38
CA MET A 301 -0.94 -14.84 -5.13
C MET A 301 -2.18 -15.13 -4.29
N ALA A 302 -2.34 -16.37 -3.83
CA ALA A 302 -3.29 -16.70 -2.78
C ALA A 302 -2.63 -16.45 -1.43
N GLY A 303 -3.32 -15.73 -0.55
CA GLY A 303 -2.83 -15.30 0.75
C GLY A 303 -3.55 -14.05 1.23
N PHE A 304 -3.21 -13.62 2.43
CA PHE A 304 -3.77 -12.40 3.00
C PHE A 304 -2.76 -11.71 3.93
N SER A 305 -3.02 -10.44 4.23
CA SER A 305 -2.37 -9.71 5.30
C SER A 305 -3.39 -9.03 6.20
N ILE A 306 -3.00 -8.79 7.44
CA ILE A 306 -3.75 -8.01 8.41
C ILE A 306 -2.93 -6.77 8.72
N SER A 307 -3.56 -5.60 8.70
CA SER A 307 -2.99 -4.34 9.19
C SER A 307 -3.86 -3.80 10.31
N ILE A 308 -3.23 -3.44 11.43
CA ILE A 308 -3.87 -2.78 12.56
C ILE A 308 -3.28 -1.38 12.67
N LEU A 309 -4.14 -0.36 12.63
CA LEU A 309 -3.78 1.03 12.87
C LEU A 309 -4.36 1.46 14.22
N LYS A 310 -3.49 1.78 15.18
CA LYS A 310 -3.91 2.42 16.44
C LYS A 310 -4.44 3.83 16.14
N LEU A 311 -5.60 4.16 16.69
CA LEU A 311 -6.26 5.44 16.47
C LEU A 311 -6.24 6.29 17.75
N ASP A 312 -5.91 7.56 17.57
CA ASP A 312 -6.37 8.63 18.45
C ASP A 312 -7.41 9.48 17.72
N GLU A 313 -7.90 10.52 18.38
CA GLU A 313 -8.96 11.39 17.83
C GLU A 313 -8.55 12.05 16.50
N GLU A 314 -7.28 12.39 16.31
CA GLU A 314 -6.77 12.99 15.07
C GLU A 314 -6.82 11.97 13.92
N LEU A 315 -6.21 10.80 14.11
CA LEU A 315 -6.17 9.77 13.07
C LEU A 315 -7.56 9.24 12.74
N LYS A 316 -8.42 9.08 13.76
CA LYS A 316 -9.82 8.67 13.61
C LYS A 316 -10.61 9.68 12.78
N GLY A 317 -10.51 10.97 13.11
CA GLY A 317 -11.18 12.03 12.35
C GLY A 317 -10.76 12.06 10.88
N LEU A 318 -9.45 11.96 10.60
CA LEU A 318 -8.92 11.96 9.23
C LEU A 318 -9.24 10.68 8.45
N LEU A 319 -9.32 9.52 9.13
CA LEU A 319 -9.74 8.27 8.51
C LEU A 319 -11.18 8.36 8.00
N ASP A 320 -12.05 9.04 8.74
CA ASP A 320 -13.46 9.23 8.40
C ASP A 320 -13.73 10.39 7.43
N GLU A 321 -12.71 11.22 7.13
CA GLU A 321 -12.84 12.23 6.09
C GLU A 321 -13.12 11.61 4.73
N LYS A 322 -13.86 12.35 3.90
CA LYS A 322 -14.28 11.89 2.58
C LYS A 322 -13.07 11.50 1.72
N ALA A 323 -13.16 10.35 1.06
CA ALA A 323 -12.25 9.94 -0.01
C ALA A 323 -13.07 9.43 -1.20
N ASP A 324 -12.64 9.76 -2.41
CA ASP A 324 -13.31 9.33 -3.64
C ASP A 324 -12.25 9.02 -4.71
N THR A 325 -11.83 7.76 -4.73
CA THR A 325 -10.88 7.21 -5.70
C THR A 325 -11.50 5.99 -6.39
N PRO A 326 -10.88 5.48 -7.48
CA PRO A 326 -11.36 4.28 -8.16
C PRO A 326 -11.49 3.05 -7.24
N ALA A 327 -10.56 2.87 -6.30
CA ALA A 327 -10.47 1.67 -5.46
C ALA A 327 -10.88 1.88 -4.00
N MET A 328 -11.04 3.12 -3.53
CA MET A 328 -11.43 3.39 -2.15
C MET A 328 -12.36 4.60 -2.06
N LYS A 329 -13.52 4.38 -1.42
CA LYS A 329 -14.49 5.44 -1.16
C LYS A 329 -14.83 5.49 0.31
N VAL A 330 -14.72 6.67 0.89
CA VAL A 330 -15.16 6.97 2.25
C VAL A 330 -16.16 8.11 2.15
N PHE A 331 -17.38 7.86 2.61
CA PHE A 331 -18.43 8.86 2.69
C PHE A 331 -18.68 9.20 4.16
N LYS A 332 -18.94 10.47 4.43
CA LYS A 332 -19.43 10.96 5.73
C LYS A 332 -20.94 10.80 5.81
#